data_AF-A0AAU1A1A7-F1
#
_entry.id   AF-A0AAU1A1A7-F1
#
_cell.length_a   1.000
_cell.length_b   1.000
_cell.length_c   1.000
_cell.angle_alpha   90.00
_cell.angle_beta   90.00
_cell.angle_gamma   90.00
#
_symmetry.space_group_name_H-M   'P 1'
#
loop_
_entity.id
_entity.type
_entity.pdbx_description
1 polymer ?
#
loop_
_entity_poly.entity_id
_entity_poly.type
_entity_poly.pdbx_seq_one_letter_code
_entity_poly.pdbx_strand_id
1 'polypeptide(L)'
;MRPDTPATPAETDRANHVAEAERLERTAAMYPEDAEHLLLQAAAHYELAEARDRATALYDGLLSAESPQSPALIRALKAANLWEYGHEAEAQAIIAGIRTAAPRDPAPWVIVAESLEAHDELEQAHETFTEALDLLIPEPERSGGGPGIPLAKHTLLLGRHRVRRLLAVDHDSWDALADEVNRTSVSLDELHDPKRVWALGSENPAELQAEISRIRAELGSYREALSRPFPVAVLHWPSPEYTELLSAYPTLSSEYPSYEAHLSSTEASLRELTTSGTANVGIVTGTVPSYEAFAASEGSSPEDVSLLPQYATTLAARGRAVAWPPASGAACWCGSGTPYDQCHGAAI
;
A
#
# COMPACT_ATOMS: atom_id res chain seq x y z
N MET A 1 -50.42 16.46 -2.20
CA MET A 1 -49.22 15.71 -2.62
C MET A 1 -48.04 16.66 -2.51
N ARG A 2 -47.16 16.43 -1.52
CA ARG A 2 -45.84 17.07 -1.50
C ARG A 2 -45.03 16.43 -2.63
N PRO A 3 -44.27 17.18 -3.44
CA PRO A 3 -43.38 16.58 -4.42
C PRO A 3 -42.30 15.80 -3.67
N ASP A 4 -42.04 14.55 -4.08
CA ASP A 4 -40.90 13.78 -3.62
C ASP A 4 -39.62 14.49 -4.08
N THR A 5 -38.96 15.19 -3.16
CA THR A 5 -37.62 15.73 -3.42
C THR A 5 -36.68 14.53 -3.59
N PRO A 6 -35.94 14.41 -4.70
CA PRO A 6 -34.97 13.34 -4.87
C PRO A 6 -33.90 13.42 -3.79
N ALA A 7 -33.45 12.26 -3.30
CA ALA A 7 -32.41 12.17 -2.29
C ALA A 7 -31.14 12.90 -2.76
N THR A 8 -30.48 13.57 -1.83
CA THR A 8 -29.18 14.19 -2.08
C THR A 8 -28.11 13.14 -2.34
N PRO A 9 -26.98 13.50 -3.00
CA PRO A 9 -25.86 12.58 -3.19
C PRO A 9 -25.35 11.95 -1.89
N ALA A 10 -25.30 12.71 -0.80
CA ALA A 10 -24.88 12.22 0.51
C ALA A 10 -25.87 11.22 1.13
N GLU A 11 -27.18 11.46 1.00
CA GLU A 11 -28.21 10.50 1.44
C GLU A 11 -28.16 9.21 0.62
N THR A 12 -27.88 9.31 -0.68
CA THR A 12 -27.71 8.15 -1.57
C THR A 12 -26.47 7.35 -1.18
N ASP A 13 -25.37 8.01 -0.85
CA ASP A 13 -24.12 7.38 -0.43
C ASP A 13 -24.26 6.63 0.90
N ARG A 14 -24.89 7.26 1.90
CA ARG A 14 -25.22 6.59 3.18
C ARG A 14 -26.11 5.36 2.95
N ALA A 15 -27.14 5.47 2.10
CA ALA A 15 -28.01 4.35 1.78
C ALA A 15 -27.26 3.19 1.08
N ASN A 16 -26.31 3.49 0.21
CA ASN A 16 -25.46 2.49 -0.43
C ASN A 16 -24.59 1.75 0.60
N HIS A 17 -24.01 2.48 1.55
CA HIS A 17 -23.23 1.87 2.63
C HIS A 17 -24.06 0.99 3.56
N VAL A 18 -25.29 1.39 3.90
CA VAL A 18 -26.22 0.52 4.64
C VAL A 18 -26.53 -0.76 3.86
N ALA A 19 -26.85 -0.65 2.57
CA ALA A 19 -27.18 -1.81 1.74
C ALA A 19 -25.98 -2.78 1.59
N GLU A 20 -24.77 -2.23 1.50
CA GLU A 20 -23.51 -2.97 1.49
C GLU A 20 -23.29 -3.74 2.79
N ALA A 21 -23.42 -3.07 3.94
CA ALA A 21 -23.28 -3.68 5.26
C ALA A 21 -24.25 -4.86 5.45
N GLU A 22 -25.52 -4.67 5.07
CA GLU A 22 -26.53 -5.73 5.16
C GLU A 22 -26.24 -6.90 4.22
N ARG A 23 -25.59 -6.66 3.08
CA ARG A 23 -25.12 -7.73 2.20
C ARG A 23 -24.00 -8.52 2.86
N LEU A 24 -23.04 -7.84 3.47
CA LEU A 24 -21.91 -8.46 4.17
C LEU A 24 -22.39 -9.30 5.37
N GLU A 25 -23.36 -8.81 6.15
CA GLU A 25 -23.96 -9.59 7.24
C GLU A 25 -24.64 -10.88 6.74
N ARG A 26 -25.38 -10.81 5.62
CA ARG A 26 -25.96 -12.01 4.99
C ARG A 26 -24.89 -12.98 4.53
N THR A 27 -23.79 -12.47 3.97
CA THR A 27 -22.64 -13.31 3.55
C THR A 27 -21.95 -13.95 4.76
N ALA A 28 -21.74 -13.20 5.84
CA ALA A 28 -21.15 -13.72 7.09
C ALA A 28 -21.99 -14.86 7.68
N ALA A 29 -23.32 -14.77 7.60
CA ALA A 29 -24.21 -15.85 8.03
C ALA A 29 -24.11 -17.11 7.15
N MET A 30 -23.72 -16.97 5.88
CA MET A 30 -23.51 -18.10 4.96
C MET A 30 -22.11 -18.74 5.10
N TYR A 31 -21.11 -17.97 5.54
CA TYR A 31 -19.71 -18.39 5.66
C TYR A 31 -19.18 -18.09 7.08
N PRO A 32 -19.51 -18.92 8.08
CA PRO A 32 -19.12 -18.68 9.48
C PRO A 32 -17.60 -18.59 9.71
N GLU A 33 -16.80 -19.25 8.89
CA GLU A 33 -15.34 -19.21 8.91
C GLU A 33 -14.76 -17.83 8.62
N ASP A 34 -15.45 -17.04 7.78
CA ASP A 34 -15.05 -15.70 7.37
C ASP A 34 -15.86 -14.60 8.09
N ALA A 35 -16.75 -15.00 9.01
CA ALA A 35 -17.73 -14.11 9.61
C ALA A 35 -17.08 -12.93 10.34
N GLU A 36 -15.97 -13.13 11.06
CA GLU A 36 -15.30 -12.02 11.75
C GLU A 36 -14.85 -10.93 10.78
N HIS A 37 -14.19 -11.32 9.68
CA HIS A 37 -13.70 -10.37 8.68
C HIS A 37 -14.87 -9.64 7.99
N LEU A 38 -15.90 -10.38 7.59
CA LEU A 38 -17.07 -9.83 6.90
C LEU A 38 -17.88 -8.89 7.79
N LEU A 39 -18.02 -9.21 9.09
CA LEU A 39 -18.73 -8.37 10.05
C LEU A 39 -17.94 -7.12 10.44
N LEU A 40 -16.60 -7.18 10.48
CA LEU A 40 -15.75 -5.99 10.62
C LEU A 40 -15.91 -5.04 9.41
N GLN A 41 -15.97 -5.57 8.18
CA GLN A 41 -16.26 -4.76 7.00
C GLN A 41 -17.67 -4.17 7.04
N ALA A 42 -18.67 -4.95 7.48
CA ALA A 42 -20.04 -4.46 7.64
C ALA A 42 -20.11 -3.31 8.67
N ALA A 43 -19.39 -3.43 9.79
CA ALA A 43 -19.31 -2.38 10.80
C ALA A 43 -18.70 -1.09 10.21
N ALA A 44 -17.61 -1.18 9.46
CA ALA A 44 -17.02 -0.02 8.78
C ALA A 44 -18.00 0.68 7.82
N HIS A 45 -18.83 -0.09 7.10
CA HIS A 45 -19.88 0.50 6.27
C HIS A 45 -20.99 1.18 7.09
N TYR A 46 -21.37 0.64 8.25
CA TYR A 46 -22.29 1.31 9.16
C TYR A 46 -21.69 2.61 9.73
N GLU A 47 -20.40 2.64 10.02
CA GLU A 47 -19.70 3.85 10.44
C GLU A 47 -19.75 4.96 9.38
N LEU A 48 -19.44 4.62 8.12
CA LEU A 48 -19.53 5.55 6.99
C LEU A 48 -20.98 6.01 6.71
N ALA A 49 -21.96 5.17 7.04
CA ALA A 49 -23.38 5.53 6.94
C ALA A 49 -23.91 6.33 8.14
N GLU A 50 -23.07 6.65 9.13
CA GLU A 50 -23.46 7.25 10.43
C GLU A 50 -24.42 6.38 11.26
N ALA A 51 -24.57 5.09 10.94
CA ALA A 51 -25.35 4.10 11.68
C ALA A 51 -24.50 3.47 12.81
N ARG A 52 -23.96 4.34 13.67
CA ARG A 52 -22.92 4.04 14.68
C ARG A 52 -23.36 3.01 15.72
N ASP A 53 -24.66 2.97 16.05
CA ASP A 53 -25.27 1.99 16.93
C ASP A 53 -25.26 0.57 16.35
N ARG A 54 -25.52 0.43 15.05
CA ARG A 54 -25.42 -0.85 14.33
C ARG A 54 -23.99 -1.36 14.29
N ALA A 55 -23.01 -0.47 14.05
CA ALA A 55 -21.59 -0.82 14.12
C ALA A 55 -21.21 -1.34 15.52
N THR A 56 -21.60 -0.64 16.58
CA THR A 56 -21.39 -1.08 17.97
C THR A 56 -21.99 -2.45 18.25
N ALA A 57 -23.22 -2.71 17.80
CA ALA A 57 -23.86 -4.00 17.98
C ALA A 57 -23.09 -5.16 17.31
N LEU A 58 -22.50 -4.92 16.14
CA LEU A 58 -21.64 -5.91 15.47
C LEU A 58 -20.36 -6.18 16.27
N TYR A 59 -19.70 -5.14 16.79
CA TYR A 59 -18.51 -5.31 17.63
C TYR A 59 -18.82 -6.09 18.92
N ASP A 60 -19.95 -5.81 19.58
CA ASP A 60 -20.38 -6.55 20.76
C ASP A 60 -20.68 -8.02 20.46
N GLY A 61 -21.32 -8.30 19.32
CA GLY A 61 -21.55 -9.65 18.83
C GLY A 61 -20.25 -10.42 18.60
N LEU A 62 -19.28 -9.79 17.94
CA LEU A 62 -17.95 -10.37 17.69
C LEU A 62 -17.18 -10.63 18.99
N LEU A 63 -17.23 -9.72 19.95
CA LEU A 63 -16.55 -9.88 21.25
C LEU A 63 -17.22 -10.93 22.14
N SER A 64 -18.49 -11.24 21.90
CA SER A 64 -19.24 -12.27 22.62
C SER A 64 -19.07 -13.67 22.02
N ALA A 65 -18.40 -13.80 20.87
CA ALA A 65 -18.09 -15.09 20.27
C ALA A 65 -17.13 -15.91 21.15
N GLU A 66 -17.19 -17.24 21.04
CA GLU A 66 -16.42 -18.15 21.91
C GLU A 66 -14.90 -18.01 21.73
N SER A 67 -14.44 -17.65 20.53
CA SER A 67 -13.01 -17.48 20.21
C SER A 67 -12.81 -16.49 19.06
N PRO A 68 -12.97 -15.17 19.31
CA PRO A 68 -12.63 -14.15 18.32
C PRO A 68 -11.15 -14.26 17.93
N GLN A 69 -10.86 -14.12 16.64
CA GLN A 69 -9.51 -14.18 16.08
C GLN A 69 -8.69 -12.97 16.53
N SER A 70 -9.29 -11.77 16.49
CA SER A 70 -8.59 -10.50 16.77
C SER A 70 -9.32 -9.63 17.82
N PRO A 71 -9.48 -10.10 19.08
CA PRO A 71 -10.28 -9.40 20.09
C PRO A 71 -9.73 -8.02 20.46
N ALA A 72 -8.41 -7.81 20.40
CA ALA A 72 -7.81 -6.49 20.65
C ALA A 72 -8.15 -5.48 19.54
N LEU A 73 -8.16 -5.94 18.28
CA LEU A 73 -8.53 -5.12 17.13
C LEU A 73 -10.01 -4.72 17.19
N ILE A 74 -10.89 -5.70 17.47
CA ILE A 74 -12.33 -5.45 17.60
C ILE A 74 -12.60 -4.42 18.71
N ARG A 75 -11.91 -4.52 19.87
CA ARG A 75 -12.03 -3.53 20.94
C ARG A 75 -11.55 -2.14 20.52
N ALA A 76 -10.44 -2.06 19.79
CA ALA A 76 -9.90 -0.77 19.31
C ALA A 76 -10.89 -0.08 18.37
N LEU A 77 -11.44 -0.82 17.39
CA LEU A 77 -12.46 -0.32 16.47
C LEU A 77 -13.74 0.10 17.21
N LYS A 78 -14.21 -0.72 18.17
CA LYS A 78 -15.35 -0.35 19.02
C LYS A 78 -15.10 0.96 19.77
N ALA A 79 -13.92 1.12 20.38
CA ALA A 79 -13.58 2.35 21.12
C ALA A 79 -13.57 3.58 20.20
N ALA A 80 -12.96 3.48 19.01
CA ALA A 80 -12.96 4.57 18.03
C ALA A 80 -14.39 4.94 17.61
N ASN A 81 -15.23 3.94 17.29
CA ASN A 81 -16.62 4.16 16.96
C ASN A 81 -17.40 4.85 18.09
N LEU A 82 -17.25 4.39 19.34
CA LEU A 82 -17.92 4.97 20.52
C LEU A 82 -17.60 6.44 20.73
N TRP A 83 -16.36 6.84 20.45
CA TRP A 83 -15.93 8.22 20.61
C TRP A 83 -16.67 9.15 19.65
N GLU A 84 -16.79 8.75 18.39
CA GLU A 84 -17.46 9.50 17.30
C GLU A 84 -18.95 9.80 17.55
N TYR A 85 -19.64 9.03 18.41
CA TYR A 85 -21.05 9.28 18.75
C TYR A 85 -21.31 9.59 20.23
N GLY A 86 -20.27 10.02 20.97
CA GLY A 86 -20.41 10.67 22.28
C GLY A 86 -20.33 9.76 23.51
N HIS A 87 -19.81 8.54 23.36
CA HIS A 87 -19.63 7.57 24.45
C HIS A 87 -18.18 7.52 24.95
N GLU A 88 -17.59 8.70 25.17
CA GLU A 88 -16.17 8.89 25.51
C GLU A 88 -15.71 8.09 26.73
N ALA A 89 -16.48 8.09 27.83
CA ALA A 89 -16.09 7.38 29.04
C ALA A 89 -15.98 5.85 28.83
N GLU A 90 -16.84 5.28 27.98
CA GLU A 90 -16.77 3.86 27.62
C GLU A 90 -15.58 3.60 26.68
N ALA A 91 -15.36 4.47 25.70
CA ALA A 91 -14.22 4.39 24.80
C ALA A 91 -12.89 4.43 25.57
N GLN A 92 -12.75 5.36 26.51
CA GLN A 92 -11.58 5.49 27.39
C GLN A 92 -11.34 4.24 28.25
N ALA A 93 -12.39 3.64 28.80
CA ALA A 93 -12.28 2.41 29.57
C ALA A 93 -11.79 1.23 28.71
N ILE A 94 -12.27 1.14 27.46
CA ILE A 94 -11.82 0.12 26.50
C ILE A 94 -10.36 0.36 26.12
N ILE A 95 -9.96 1.61 25.85
CA ILE A 95 -8.58 2.01 25.51
C ILE A 95 -7.62 1.62 26.64
N ALA A 96 -7.94 1.96 27.89
CA ALA A 96 -7.13 1.56 29.04
C ALA A 96 -7.00 0.03 29.16
N GLY A 97 -8.08 -0.70 28.86
CA GLY A 97 -8.07 -2.16 28.80
C GLY A 97 -7.15 -2.72 27.70
N ILE A 98 -7.14 -2.11 26.51
CA ILE A 98 -6.25 -2.50 25.41
C ILE A 98 -4.79 -2.27 25.79
N ARG A 99 -4.46 -1.09 26.33
CA ARG A 99 -3.09 -0.76 26.78
C ARG A 99 -2.61 -1.76 27.83
N THR A 100 -3.45 -2.06 28.82
CA THR A 100 -3.15 -3.07 29.86
C THR A 100 -2.93 -4.47 29.29
N ALA A 101 -3.70 -4.87 28.26
CA ALA A 101 -3.56 -6.16 27.61
C ALA A 101 -2.29 -6.28 26.76
N ALA A 102 -1.67 -5.15 26.40
CA ALA A 102 -0.43 -5.06 25.66
C ALA A 102 -0.38 -5.96 24.40
N PRO A 103 -1.30 -5.78 23.42
CA PRO A 103 -1.36 -6.63 22.24
C PRO A 103 -0.06 -6.53 21.43
N ARG A 104 0.34 -7.67 20.84
CA ARG A 104 1.56 -7.78 20.02
C ARG A 104 1.35 -7.40 18.56
N ASP A 105 0.10 -7.20 18.16
CA ASP A 105 -0.27 -6.65 16.86
C ASP A 105 -0.19 -5.12 16.92
N PRO A 106 0.45 -4.43 15.96
CA PRO A 106 0.43 -2.97 15.87
C PRO A 106 -0.95 -2.36 15.60
N ALA A 107 -1.86 -3.05 14.91
CA ALA A 107 -3.12 -2.45 14.43
C ALA A 107 -4.02 -1.88 15.55
N PRO A 108 -4.26 -2.57 16.68
CA PRO A 108 -5.03 -2.02 17.80
C PRO A 108 -4.43 -0.73 18.37
N TRP A 109 -3.10 -0.65 18.44
CA TRP A 109 -2.40 0.54 18.96
C TRP A 109 -2.56 1.74 18.04
N VAL A 110 -2.44 1.53 16.72
CA VAL A 110 -2.65 2.59 15.72
C VAL A 110 -4.06 3.16 15.84
N ILE A 111 -5.08 2.30 15.82
CA ILE A 111 -6.49 2.74 15.89
C ILE A 111 -6.76 3.53 17.16
N VAL A 112 -6.29 3.05 18.31
CA VAL A 112 -6.46 3.76 19.59
C VAL A 112 -5.76 5.11 19.57
N ALA A 113 -4.50 5.16 19.16
CA ALA A 113 -3.72 6.40 19.19
C ALA A 113 -4.23 7.44 18.18
N GLU A 114 -4.64 7.02 16.98
CA GLU A 114 -5.25 7.92 15.99
C GLU A 114 -6.65 8.38 16.42
N SER A 115 -7.42 7.53 17.11
CA SER A 115 -8.70 7.95 17.70
C SER A 115 -8.50 9.02 18.78
N LEU A 116 -7.47 8.88 19.63
CA LEU A 116 -7.13 9.90 20.62
C LEU A 116 -6.66 11.20 19.95
N GLU A 117 -5.81 11.10 18.93
CA GLU A 117 -5.34 12.25 18.16
C GLU A 117 -6.50 13.02 17.50
N ALA A 118 -7.44 12.31 16.86
CA ALA A 118 -8.60 12.91 16.18
C ALA A 118 -9.53 13.68 17.14
N HIS A 119 -9.48 13.36 18.43
CA HIS A 119 -10.29 13.98 19.47
C HIS A 119 -9.48 14.92 20.39
N ASP A 120 -8.33 15.40 19.92
CA ASP A 120 -7.47 16.40 20.60
C ASP A 120 -6.85 15.91 21.93
N GLU A 121 -6.78 14.59 22.13
CA GLU A 121 -6.11 13.95 23.29
C GLU A 121 -4.64 13.65 22.96
N LEU A 122 -3.90 14.67 22.54
CA LEU A 122 -2.57 14.54 21.93
C LEU A 122 -1.52 13.91 22.86
N GLU A 123 -1.53 14.25 24.15
CA GLU A 123 -0.62 13.64 25.12
C GLU A 123 -0.89 12.13 25.28
N GLN A 124 -2.18 11.74 25.36
CA GLN A 124 -2.56 10.33 25.47
C GLN A 124 -2.23 9.56 24.18
N ALA A 125 -2.42 10.19 23.02
CA ALA A 125 -2.02 9.63 21.73
C ALA A 125 -0.50 9.40 21.68
N HIS A 126 0.30 10.39 22.11
CA HIS A 126 1.77 10.28 22.16
C HIS A 126 2.24 9.17 23.10
N GLU A 127 1.67 9.08 24.30
CA GLU A 127 1.95 8.00 25.25
C GLU A 127 1.61 6.64 24.67
N THR A 128 0.45 6.50 24.04
CA THR A 128 -0.02 5.25 23.43
C THR A 128 0.90 4.80 22.30
N PHE A 129 1.27 5.70 21.39
CA PHE A 129 2.24 5.39 20.34
C PHE A 129 3.60 5.00 20.92
N THR A 130 4.08 5.71 21.94
CA THR A 130 5.38 5.43 22.57
C THR A 130 5.38 4.05 23.25
N GLU A 131 4.33 3.73 23.99
CA GLU A 131 4.15 2.43 24.65
C GLU A 131 4.13 1.28 23.63
N ALA A 132 3.42 1.47 22.50
CA ALA A 132 3.38 0.50 21.41
C ALA A 132 4.76 0.30 20.77
N LEU A 133 5.50 1.37 20.49
CA LEU A 133 6.84 1.29 19.93
C LEU A 133 7.82 0.61 20.88
N ASP A 134 7.72 0.89 22.19
CA ASP A 134 8.54 0.25 23.21
C ASP A 134 8.27 -1.25 23.33
N LEU A 135 7.01 -1.65 23.20
CA LEU A 135 6.60 -3.05 23.24
C LEU A 135 6.98 -3.84 21.98
N LEU A 136 6.82 -3.21 20.82
CA LEU A 136 6.84 -3.90 19.52
C LEU A 136 8.16 -3.77 18.77
N ILE A 137 8.96 -2.74 19.04
CA ILE A 137 10.28 -2.54 18.43
C ILE A 137 11.33 -2.61 19.54
N PRO A 138 11.91 -3.79 19.82
CA PRO A 138 12.96 -3.91 20.84
C PRO A 138 14.28 -3.30 20.36
N GLU A 139 15.16 -2.95 21.31
CA GLU A 139 16.43 -2.25 21.05
C GLU A 139 17.30 -2.81 19.90
N PRO A 140 17.47 -4.14 19.73
CA PRO A 140 18.27 -4.68 18.62
C PRO A 140 17.71 -4.34 17.24
N GLU A 141 16.39 -4.18 17.10
CA GLU A 141 15.75 -3.75 15.85
C GLU A 141 15.94 -2.24 15.60
N ARG A 142 16.06 -1.44 16.67
CA ARG A 142 16.25 0.02 16.59
C ARG A 142 17.65 0.42 16.17
N SER A 143 18.67 -0.32 16.63
CA SER A 143 20.07 0.02 16.38
C SER A 143 20.61 -0.42 14.99
N GLY A 144 19.74 -0.84 14.07
CA GLY A 144 20.12 -1.20 12.70
C GLY A 144 20.87 -2.53 12.54
N GLY A 145 20.86 -3.40 13.56
CA GLY A 145 21.55 -4.70 13.56
C GLY A 145 20.79 -5.86 12.89
N GLY A 146 19.63 -5.59 12.26
CA GLY A 146 18.72 -6.59 11.71
C GLY A 146 18.11 -6.18 10.35
N PRO A 147 17.09 -6.90 9.84
CA PRO A 147 16.51 -6.69 8.50
C PRO A 147 15.69 -5.38 8.32
N GLY A 148 15.93 -4.37 9.16
CA GLY A 148 15.15 -3.12 9.21
C GLY A 148 13.81 -3.27 9.92
N ILE A 149 13.12 -2.14 10.16
CA ILE A 149 11.82 -2.13 10.82
C ILE A 149 10.74 -2.70 9.87
N PRO A 150 9.94 -3.71 10.28
CA PRO A 150 8.86 -4.24 9.46
C PRO A 150 7.83 -3.19 9.06
N LEU A 151 7.33 -3.26 7.82
CA LEU A 151 6.37 -2.31 7.24
C LEU A 151 5.12 -2.12 8.11
N ALA A 152 4.63 -3.19 8.74
CA ALA A 152 3.46 -3.15 9.62
C ALA A 152 3.64 -2.25 10.87
N LYS A 153 4.89 -1.92 11.25
CA LYS A 153 5.19 -1.04 12.39
C LYS A 153 5.48 0.40 11.96
N HIS A 154 5.59 0.69 10.65
CA HIS A 154 5.92 2.04 10.16
C HIS A 154 4.84 3.05 10.54
N THR A 155 3.57 2.66 10.49
CA THR A 155 2.44 3.51 10.87
C THR A 155 2.50 4.02 12.31
N LEU A 156 3.05 3.24 13.25
CA LEU A 156 3.28 3.68 14.63
C LEU A 156 4.34 4.79 14.72
N LEU A 157 5.45 4.66 13.97
CA LEU A 157 6.51 5.66 13.94
C LEU A 157 6.01 6.97 13.30
N LEU A 158 5.31 6.86 12.17
CA LEU A 158 4.75 8.00 11.45
C LEU A 158 3.68 8.73 12.27
N GLY A 159 2.76 7.99 12.90
CA GLY A 159 1.73 8.55 13.77
C GLY A 159 2.32 9.25 14.99
N ARG A 160 3.34 8.63 15.64
CA ARG A 160 4.03 9.27 16.76
C ARG A 160 4.71 10.58 16.36
N HIS A 161 5.43 10.59 15.25
CA HIS A 161 6.06 11.81 14.74
C HIS A 161 5.00 12.90 14.52
N ARG A 162 3.86 12.57 13.90
CA ARG A 162 2.77 13.52 13.68
C ARG A 162 2.25 14.13 14.97
N VAL A 163 1.93 13.31 15.98
CA VAL A 163 1.45 13.79 17.29
C VAL A 163 2.50 14.66 17.99
N ARG A 164 3.78 14.30 17.94
CA ARG A 164 4.86 15.12 18.53
C ARG A 164 5.02 16.48 17.87
N ARG A 165 4.81 16.56 16.55
CA ARG A 165 4.76 17.83 15.82
C ARG A 165 3.59 18.71 16.28
N LEU A 166 2.42 18.11 16.52
CA LEU A 166 1.26 18.82 17.07
C LEU A 166 1.51 19.31 18.50
N LEU A 167 2.18 18.51 19.34
CA LEU A 167 2.60 18.87 20.69
C LEU A 167 3.77 19.88 20.74
N ALA A 168 4.38 20.20 19.60
CA ALA A 168 5.53 21.10 19.47
C ALA A 168 6.74 20.71 20.36
N VAL A 169 7.01 19.40 20.46
CA VAL A 169 8.18 18.87 21.18
C VAL A 169 9.36 18.61 20.22
N ASP A 170 10.60 18.72 20.73
CA ASP A 170 11.82 18.47 19.96
C ASP A 170 11.90 17.01 19.47
N HIS A 171 12.56 16.77 18.33
CA HIS A 171 12.74 15.41 17.80
C HIS A 171 13.60 14.54 18.73
N ASP A 172 13.22 13.27 18.85
CA ASP A 172 13.99 12.24 19.54
C ASP A 172 14.44 11.11 18.60
N SER A 173 15.03 10.05 19.17
CA SER A 173 15.54 8.90 18.42
C SER A 173 14.45 8.16 17.63
N TRP A 174 13.19 8.22 18.07
CA TRP A 174 12.09 7.61 17.33
C TRP A 174 11.68 8.45 16.13
N ASP A 175 11.77 9.77 16.23
CA ASP A 175 11.49 10.67 15.12
C ASP A 175 12.55 10.49 14.02
N ALA A 176 13.82 10.31 14.40
CA ALA A 176 14.89 9.95 13.46
C ALA A 176 14.64 8.59 12.77
N LEU A 177 14.13 7.60 13.50
CA LEU A 177 13.75 6.31 12.92
C LEU A 177 12.52 6.44 12.00
N ALA A 178 11.57 7.33 12.33
CA ALA A 178 10.43 7.64 11.49
C ALA A 178 10.87 8.23 10.15
N ASP A 179 11.84 9.15 10.17
CA ASP A 179 12.43 9.71 8.95
C ASP A 179 13.15 8.67 8.09
N GLU A 180 13.86 7.71 8.70
CA GLU A 180 14.53 6.62 7.98
C GLU A 180 13.54 5.69 7.28
N VAL A 181 12.40 5.36 7.92
CA VAL A 181 11.38 4.48 7.33
C VAL A 181 10.46 5.21 6.35
N ASN A 182 10.48 6.54 6.33
CA ASN A 182 9.67 7.33 5.42
C ASN A 182 10.11 7.12 3.96
N ARG A 183 9.16 6.69 3.12
CA ARG A 183 9.42 6.36 1.70
C ARG A 183 9.01 7.47 0.74
N THR A 184 8.43 8.56 1.24
CA THR A 184 8.00 9.67 0.39
C THR A 184 9.18 10.57 0.05
N SER A 185 9.06 11.32 -1.05
CA SER A 185 10.05 12.35 -1.42
C SER A 185 9.97 13.62 -0.56
N VAL A 186 8.90 13.75 0.24
CA VAL A 186 8.65 14.86 1.16
C VAL A 186 9.06 14.44 2.58
N SER A 187 9.71 15.31 3.34
CA SER A 187 10.10 15.02 4.73
C SER A 187 8.88 14.92 5.64
N LEU A 188 9.00 14.19 6.75
CA LEU A 188 7.91 14.10 7.73
C LEU A 188 7.64 15.44 8.41
N ASP A 189 8.68 16.27 8.61
CA ASP A 189 8.51 17.64 9.09
C ASP A 189 7.58 18.48 8.22
N GLU A 190 7.69 18.34 6.89
CA GLU A 190 6.86 19.08 5.96
C GLU A 190 5.46 18.45 5.80
N LEU A 191 5.35 17.12 5.89
CA LEU A 191 4.06 16.41 5.83
C LEU A 191 3.23 16.64 7.09
N HIS A 192 3.88 16.65 8.26
CA HIS A 192 3.25 16.78 9.57
C HIS A 192 3.33 18.21 10.12
N ASP A 193 3.60 19.22 9.27
CA ASP A 193 3.51 20.62 9.67
C ASP A 193 2.06 20.98 10.02
N PRO A 194 1.74 21.34 11.28
CA PRO A 194 0.38 21.71 11.68
C PRO A 194 -0.19 22.87 10.86
N LYS A 195 0.66 23.79 10.36
CA LYS A 195 0.21 24.90 9.50
C LYS A 195 -0.24 24.43 8.12
N ARG A 196 0.34 23.34 7.62
CA ARG A 196 -0.08 22.68 6.36
C ARG A 196 -1.41 21.97 6.54
N VAL A 197 -1.56 21.22 7.63
CA VAL A 197 -2.81 20.52 7.98
C VAL A 197 -3.94 21.53 8.23
N TRP A 198 -3.64 22.65 8.91
CA TRP A 198 -4.61 23.72 9.16
C TRP A 198 -5.03 24.47 7.89
N ALA A 199 -4.14 24.67 6.91
CA ALA A 199 -4.51 25.27 5.63
C ALA A 199 -5.56 24.46 4.86
N LEU A 200 -5.64 23.13 5.08
CA LEU A 200 -6.66 22.26 4.48
C LEU A 200 -8.02 22.28 5.22
N GLY A 201 -8.04 22.72 6.49
CA GLY A 201 -9.25 22.92 7.29
C GLY A 201 -9.69 24.39 7.40
N SER A 202 -9.02 25.31 6.70
CA SER A 202 -9.29 26.75 6.75
C SER A 202 -10.57 27.10 5.97
N GLU A 203 -11.46 27.93 6.52
CA GLU A 203 -12.58 28.52 5.77
C GLU A 203 -12.12 29.67 4.84
N ASN A 204 -10.84 30.06 4.89
CA ASN A 204 -10.30 31.13 4.06
C ASN A 204 -10.09 30.64 2.62
N PRO A 205 -10.83 31.19 1.62
CA PRO A 205 -10.74 30.73 0.24
C PRO A 205 -9.35 30.92 -0.38
N ALA A 206 -8.56 31.90 0.07
CA ALA A 206 -7.23 32.16 -0.47
C ALA A 206 -6.20 31.11 -0.03
N GLU A 207 -6.28 30.66 1.23
CA GLU A 207 -5.39 29.63 1.79
C GLU A 207 -5.71 28.26 1.18
N LEU A 208 -7.00 27.91 1.10
CA LEU A 208 -7.45 26.70 0.40
C LEU A 208 -7.03 26.71 -1.07
N GLN A 209 -7.19 27.84 -1.78
CA GLN A 209 -6.81 27.93 -3.20
C GLN A 209 -5.30 27.78 -3.41
N ALA A 210 -4.49 28.35 -2.52
CA ALA A 210 -3.03 28.21 -2.56
C ALA A 210 -2.61 26.75 -2.33
N GLU A 211 -3.20 26.10 -1.33
CA GLU A 211 -2.91 24.71 -1.01
C GLU A 211 -3.43 23.75 -2.08
N ILE A 212 -4.64 23.97 -2.61
CA ILE A 212 -5.17 23.23 -3.77
C ILE A 212 -4.27 23.41 -4.98
N SER A 213 -3.74 24.61 -5.25
CA SER A 213 -2.87 24.86 -6.39
C SER A 213 -1.53 24.14 -6.24
N ARG A 214 -0.99 24.12 -5.01
CA ARG A 214 0.23 23.40 -4.67
C ARG A 214 0.04 21.88 -4.73
N ILE A 215 -1.00 21.34 -4.10
CA ILE A 215 -1.37 19.91 -4.19
C ILE A 215 -1.65 19.52 -5.63
N ARG A 216 -2.28 20.37 -6.45
CA ARG A 216 -2.46 20.11 -7.89
C ARG A 216 -1.15 20.13 -8.67
N ALA A 217 -0.18 20.95 -8.27
CA ALA A 217 1.16 20.95 -8.86
C ALA A 217 1.95 19.69 -8.44
N GLU A 218 1.86 19.27 -7.18
CA GLU A 218 2.43 18.02 -6.65
C GLU A 218 1.76 16.78 -7.26
N LEU A 219 0.42 16.76 -7.36
CA LEU A 219 -0.32 15.74 -8.10
C LEU A 219 -0.06 15.83 -9.60
N GLY A 220 0.22 17.02 -10.13
CA GLY A 220 0.59 17.22 -11.52
C GLY A 220 1.92 16.56 -11.83
N SER A 221 2.95 16.79 -11.00
CA SER A 221 4.26 16.17 -11.14
C SER A 221 4.22 14.67 -10.83
N TYR A 222 3.38 14.24 -9.87
CA TYR A 222 3.17 12.83 -9.55
C TYR A 222 2.36 12.11 -10.63
N ARG A 223 1.30 12.73 -11.17
CA ARG A 223 0.55 12.22 -12.32
C ARG A 223 1.41 12.23 -13.56
N GLU A 224 2.30 13.20 -13.75
CA GLU A 224 3.27 13.22 -14.84
C GLU A 224 4.31 12.10 -14.67
N ALA A 225 4.71 11.77 -13.43
CA ALA A 225 5.55 10.62 -13.12
C ALA A 225 4.82 9.28 -13.32
N LEU A 226 3.53 9.19 -12.98
CA LEU A 226 2.66 8.03 -13.22
C LEU A 226 2.19 7.92 -14.68
N SER A 227 2.09 9.04 -15.38
CA SER A 227 1.71 9.15 -16.80
C SER A 227 2.94 9.16 -17.70
N ARG A 228 4.14 8.93 -17.14
CA ARG A 228 5.25 8.44 -17.95
C ARG A 228 4.72 7.20 -18.66
N PRO A 229 4.94 7.07 -19.98
CA PRO A 229 4.65 5.83 -20.68
C PRO A 229 5.24 4.67 -19.86
N PHE A 230 4.48 3.58 -19.71
CA PHE A 230 5.00 2.35 -19.10
C PHE A 230 6.40 2.08 -19.66
N PRO A 231 7.35 1.64 -18.82
CA PRO A 231 8.72 1.54 -19.25
C PRO A 231 8.82 0.75 -20.55
N VAL A 232 9.56 1.28 -21.53
CA VAL A 232 9.83 0.54 -22.75
C VAL A 232 10.66 -0.66 -22.32
N ALA A 233 10.00 -1.83 -22.30
CA ALA A 233 10.53 -3.02 -21.67
C ALA A 233 11.01 -4.05 -22.69
N VAL A 234 12.16 -4.64 -22.41
CA VAL A 234 12.69 -5.76 -23.20
C VAL A 234 12.34 -7.07 -22.48
N LEU A 235 11.87 -8.06 -23.25
CA LEU A 235 11.48 -9.36 -22.72
C LEU A 235 12.72 -10.20 -22.40
N HIS A 236 12.77 -10.72 -21.18
CA HIS A 236 13.77 -11.67 -20.72
C HIS A 236 13.11 -12.99 -20.36
N TRP A 237 13.61 -14.08 -20.94
CA TRP A 237 13.32 -15.45 -20.54
C TRP A 237 14.39 -15.98 -19.59
N PRO A 238 14.06 -16.38 -18.34
CA PRO A 238 14.99 -17.09 -17.47
C PRO A 238 15.39 -18.44 -18.08
N SER A 239 16.59 -18.95 -17.75
CA SER A 239 17.11 -20.20 -18.33
C SER A 239 16.13 -21.40 -18.33
N PRO A 240 15.38 -21.69 -17.24
CA PRO A 240 14.38 -22.77 -17.26
C PRO A 240 13.25 -22.51 -18.27
N GLU A 241 12.70 -21.30 -18.27
CA GLU A 241 11.59 -20.89 -19.15
C GLU A 241 12.03 -20.81 -20.62
N TYR A 242 13.26 -20.36 -20.88
CA TYR A 242 13.85 -20.36 -22.21
C TYR A 242 13.94 -21.78 -22.78
N THR A 243 14.37 -22.72 -21.94
CA THR A 243 14.46 -24.14 -22.32
C THR A 243 13.08 -24.73 -22.60
N GLU A 244 12.11 -24.43 -21.74
CA GLU A 244 10.73 -24.87 -21.88
C GLU A 244 10.09 -24.28 -23.15
N LEU A 245 10.28 -22.98 -23.41
CA LEU A 245 9.74 -22.27 -24.56
C LEU A 245 10.20 -22.91 -25.87
N LEU A 246 11.49 -23.17 -26.02
CA LEU A 246 12.04 -23.79 -27.24
C LEU A 246 11.71 -25.28 -27.37
N SER A 247 11.45 -25.96 -26.24
CA SER A 247 10.95 -27.33 -26.27
C SER A 247 9.50 -27.41 -26.74
N ALA A 248 8.65 -26.48 -26.30
CA ALA A 248 7.24 -26.42 -26.66
C ALA A 248 7.01 -25.82 -28.05
N TYR A 249 7.81 -24.82 -28.43
CA TYR A 249 7.69 -24.05 -29.67
C TYR A 249 9.04 -23.97 -30.43
N PRO A 250 9.51 -25.07 -31.06
CA PRO A 250 10.82 -25.11 -31.70
C PRO A 250 11.01 -24.11 -32.85
N THR A 251 9.90 -23.63 -33.43
CA THR A 251 9.85 -22.60 -34.47
C THR A 251 10.44 -21.26 -34.00
N LEU A 252 10.43 -20.97 -32.70
CA LEU A 252 11.02 -19.76 -32.11
C LEU A 252 12.56 -19.79 -32.03
N SER A 253 13.21 -20.91 -32.38
CA SER A 253 14.68 -21.02 -32.38
C SER A 253 15.38 -20.07 -33.36
N SER A 254 14.68 -19.57 -34.39
CA SER A 254 15.21 -18.53 -35.27
C SER A 254 15.35 -17.17 -34.57
N GLU A 255 14.42 -16.85 -33.67
CA GLU A 255 14.45 -15.61 -32.86
C GLU A 255 15.36 -15.77 -31.64
N TYR A 256 15.43 -16.98 -31.09
CA TYR A 256 16.21 -17.32 -29.91
C TYR A 256 17.24 -18.42 -30.21
N PRO A 257 18.39 -18.11 -30.84
CA PRO A 257 19.35 -19.13 -31.29
C PRO A 257 20.12 -19.81 -30.15
N SER A 258 20.45 -19.05 -29.10
CA SER A 258 21.05 -19.56 -27.86
C SER A 258 20.69 -18.67 -26.67
N TYR A 259 20.82 -19.22 -25.46
CA TYR A 259 20.57 -18.46 -24.24
C TYR A 259 21.54 -17.28 -24.08
N GLU A 260 22.84 -17.47 -24.40
CA GLU A 260 23.80 -16.36 -24.34
C GLU A 260 23.49 -15.27 -25.38
N ALA A 261 23.02 -15.65 -26.57
CA ALA A 261 22.62 -14.70 -27.61
C ALA A 261 21.39 -13.89 -27.17
N HIS A 262 20.41 -14.54 -26.53
CA HIS A 262 19.24 -13.89 -25.95
C HIS A 262 19.62 -12.83 -24.90
N LEU A 263 20.50 -13.18 -23.96
CA LEU A 263 20.97 -12.24 -22.92
C LEU A 263 21.74 -11.06 -23.54
N SER A 264 22.64 -11.35 -24.49
CA SER A 264 23.42 -10.31 -25.16
C SER A 264 22.56 -9.35 -25.98
N SER A 265 21.54 -9.89 -26.68
CA SER A 265 20.59 -9.09 -27.45
C SER A 265 19.72 -8.23 -26.53
N THR A 266 19.27 -8.77 -25.41
CA THR A 266 18.50 -8.04 -24.39
C THR A 266 19.28 -6.82 -23.87
N GLU A 267 20.53 -7.02 -23.46
CA GLU A 267 21.41 -5.92 -23.00
C GLU A 267 21.64 -4.87 -24.09
N ALA A 268 21.91 -5.31 -25.33
CA ALA A 268 22.13 -4.42 -26.45
C ALA A 268 20.91 -3.55 -26.75
N SER A 269 19.70 -4.13 -26.75
CA SER A 269 18.45 -3.39 -26.96
C SER A 269 18.19 -2.36 -25.85
N LEU A 270 18.46 -2.69 -24.59
CA LEU A 270 18.31 -1.76 -23.46
C LEU A 270 19.26 -0.55 -23.58
N ARG A 271 20.50 -0.81 -23.99
CA ARG A 271 21.51 0.24 -24.25
C ARG A 271 21.13 1.12 -25.44
N GLU A 272 20.64 0.52 -26.52
CA GLU A 272 20.19 1.25 -27.71
C GLU A 272 18.99 2.16 -27.39
N LEU A 273 18.00 1.65 -26.66
CA LEU A 273 16.85 2.44 -26.19
C LEU A 273 17.29 3.64 -25.35
N THR A 274 18.21 3.42 -24.41
CA THR A 274 18.70 4.49 -23.54
C THR A 274 19.54 5.52 -24.32
N THR A 275 20.39 5.07 -25.24
CA THR A 275 21.25 5.95 -26.05
C THR A 275 20.46 6.77 -27.07
N SER A 276 19.34 6.24 -27.56
CA SER A 276 18.41 6.95 -28.44
C SER A 276 17.51 7.97 -27.72
N GLY A 277 17.68 8.13 -26.40
CA GLY A 277 16.96 9.13 -25.61
C GLY A 277 15.65 8.61 -25.00
N THR A 278 15.38 7.31 -25.06
CA THR A 278 14.23 6.70 -24.37
C THR A 278 14.50 6.74 -22.86
N ALA A 279 13.78 7.59 -22.14
CA ALA A 279 13.75 7.56 -20.69
C ALA A 279 12.84 6.43 -20.20
N ASN A 280 13.08 5.92 -18.98
CA ASN A 280 12.27 4.85 -18.36
C ASN A 280 12.31 3.52 -19.13
N VAL A 281 13.49 2.89 -19.20
CA VAL A 281 13.70 1.58 -19.83
C VAL A 281 13.68 0.48 -18.75
N GLY A 282 13.15 -0.69 -19.08
CA GLY A 282 13.06 -1.79 -18.12
C GLY A 282 13.14 -3.18 -18.75
N ILE A 283 13.11 -4.19 -17.89
CA ILE A 283 13.14 -5.60 -18.27
C ILE A 283 11.89 -6.27 -17.70
N VAL A 284 11.18 -7.01 -18.54
CA VAL A 284 10.07 -7.87 -18.09
C VAL A 284 10.47 -9.32 -18.19
N THR A 285 10.13 -10.11 -17.18
CA THR A 285 10.43 -11.55 -17.17
C THR A 285 9.23 -12.34 -17.65
N GLY A 286 9.40 -13.11 -18.72
CA GLY A 286 8.38 -14.00 -19.27
C GLY A 286 8.41 -15.38 -18.63
N THR A 287 7.24 -16.01 -18.52
CA THR A 287 7.08 -17.45 -18.27
C THR A 287 6.23 -18.07 -19.38
N VAL A 288 6.50 -19.33 -19.73
CA VAL A 288 5.79 -20.05 -20.82
C VAL A 288 4.28 -20.10 -20.54
N PRO A 289 3.81 -20.48 -19.33
CA PRO A 289 2.37 -20.52 -19.07
C PRO A 289 1.68 -19.15 -19.20
N SER A 290 2.35 -18.07 -18.80
CA SER A 290 1.81 -16.71 -18.93
C SER A 290 1.79 -16.23 -20.39
N TYR A 291 2.76 -16.65 -21.20
CA TYR A 291 2.81 -16.35 -22.63
C TYR A 291 1.76 -17.12 -23.42
N GLU A 292 1.55 -18.39 -23.10
CA GLU A 292 0.48 -19.21 -23.68
C GLU A 292 -0.90 -18.66 -23.35
N ALA A 293 -1.12 -18.26 -22.09
CA ALA A 293 -2.36 -17.60 -21.68
C ALA A 293 -2.59 -16.29 -22.44
N PHE A 294 -1.53 -15.51 -22.67
CA PHE A 294 -1.60 -14.28 -23.45
C PHE A 294 -1.93 -14.56 -24.92
N ALA A 295 -1.22 -15.49 -25.58
CA ALA A 295 -1.50 -15.87 -26.97
C ALA A 295 -2.94 -16.38 -27.15
N ALA A 296 -3.43 -17.19 -26.20
CA ALA A 296 -4.82 -17.65 -26.19
C ALA A 296 -5.82 -16.48 -26.05
N SER A 297 -5.53 -15.49 -25.21
CA SER A 297 -6.39 -14.30 -25.06
C SER A 297 -6.43 -13.40 -26.30
N GLU A 298 -5.34 -13.37 -27.07
CA GLU A 298 -5.24 -12.66 -28.35
C GLU A 298 -5.77 -13.50 -29.53
N GLY A 299 -6.21 -14.73 -29.29
CA GLY A 299 -6.68 -15.66 -30.32
C GLY A 299 -5.59 -16.04 -31.35
N SER A 300 -4.33 -15.99 -30.94
CA SER A 300 -3.16 -16.27 -31.80
C SER A 300 -2.35 -17.46 -31.28
N SER A 301 -1.38 -17.92 -32.06
CA SER A 301 -0.48 -19.03 -31.70
C SER A 301 0.74 -18.52 -30.94
N PRO A 302 1.21 -19.20 -29.88
CA PRO A 302 2.48 -18.88 -29.22
C PRO A 302 3.71 -18.92 -30.17
N GLU A 303 3.59 -19.59 -31.32
CA GLU A 303 4.64 -19.62 -32.36
C GLU A 303 4.75 -18.31 -33.17
N ASP A 304 3.77 -17.40 -33.05
CA ASP A 304 3.79 -16.12 -33.74
C ASP A 304 4.76 -15.15 -33.07
N VAL A 305 5.92 -14.94 -33.71
CA VAL A 305 7.00 -14.05 -33.23
C VAL A 305 6.51 -12.62 -32.99
N SER A 306 5.47 -12.17 -33.71
CA SER A 306 4.92 -10.82 -33.53
C SER A 306 4.24 -10.61 -32.17
N LEU A 307 3.91 -11.69 -31.44
CA LEU A 307 3.33 -11.62 -30.10
C LEU A 307 4.36 -11.33 -29.01
N LEU A 308 5.64 -11.67 -29.19
CA LEU A 308 6.69 -11.46 -28.19
C LEU A 308 6.80 -9.99 -27.71
N PRO A 309 6.89 -8.98 -28.60
CA PRO A 309 6.91 -7.58 -28.17
C PRO A 309 5.56 -7.11 -27.59
N GLN A 310 4.43 -7.66 -28.05
CA GLN A 310 3.11 -7.33 -27.52
C GLN A 310 2.92 -7.88 -26.09
N TYR A 311 3.43 -9.09 -25.86
CA TYR A 311 3.47 -9.72 -24.55
C TYR A 311 4.37 -8.93 -23.60
N ALA A 312 5.56 -8.52 -24.06
CA ALA A 312 6.47 -7.67 -23.29
C ALA A 312 5.79 -6.33 -22.88
N THR A 313 5.11 -5.69 -23.83
CA THR A 313 4.33 -4.47 -23.61
C THR A 313 3.22 -4.69 -22.59
N THR A 314 2.51 -5.81 -22.69
CA THR A 314 1.43 -6.19 -21.75
C THR A 314 1.97 -6.42 -20.34
N LEU A 315 3.11 -7.09 -20.19
CA LEU A 315 3.77 -7.27 -18.90
C LEU A 315 4.23 -5.93 -18.30
N ALA A 316 4.77 -5.03 -19.11
CA ALA A 316 5.15 -3.70 -18.68
C ALA A 316 3.95 -2.87 -18.22
N ALA A 317 2.84 -2.91 -18.98
CA ALA A 317 1.58 -2.27 -18.65
C ALA A 317 0.95 -2.82 -17.35
N ARG A 318 1.22 -4.09 -17.02
CA ARG A 318 0.82 -4.75 -15.76
C ARG A 318 1.79 -4.49 -14.60
N GLY A 319 2.76 -3.58 -14.75
CA GLY A 319 3.71 -3.21 -13.71
C GLY A 319 4.75 -4.30 -13.40
N ARG A 320 5.02 -5.21 -14.34
CA ARG A 320 5.98 -6.32 -14.15
C ARG A 320 7.40 -5.99 -14.63
N ALA A 321 7.63 -4.76 -15.09
CA ALA A 321 8.94 -4.32 -15.54
C ALA A 321 9.83 -3.94 -14.35
N VAL A 322 11.06 -4.44 -14.34
CA VAL A 322 12.13 -4.03 -13.43
C VAL A 322 12.94 -2.94 -14.12
N ALA A 323 13.27 -1.87 -13.42
CA ALA A 323 14.03 -0.75 -13.97
C ALA A 323 15.44 -1.19 -14.42
N TRP A 324 15.89 -0.67 -15.56
CA TRP A 324 17.26 -0.81 -16.06
C TRP A 324 17.88 0.58 -16.30
N PRO A 325 19.16 0.80 -15.93
CA PRO A 325 20.07 -0.16 -15.31
C PRO A 325 19.67 -0.45 -13.85
N PRO A 326 19.98 -1.66 -13.33
CA PRO A 326 19.87 -1.95 -11.91
C PRO A 326 20.65 -0.92 -11.06
N ALA A 327 20.22 -0.72 -9.81
CA ALA A 327 20.92 0.15 -8.87
C ALA A 327 22.37 -0.31 -8.63
N SER A 328 23.25 0.62 -8.25
CA SER A 328 24.66 0.29 -7.97
C SER A 328 24.76 -0.80 -6.90
N GLY A 329 25.57 -1.84 -7.16
CA GLY A 329 25.71 -3.00 -6.28
C GLY A 329 24.56 -4.01 -6.30
N ALA A 330 23.48 -3.76 -7.05
CA ALA A 330 22.40 -4.72 -7.22
C ALA A 330 22.82 -5.90 -8.12
N ALA A 331 22.20 -7.06 -7.91
CA ALA A 331 22.42 -8.24 -8.74
C ALA A 331 22.03 -7.99 -10.21
N CYS A 332 22.71 -8.66 -11.12
CA CYS A 332 22.45 -8.57 -12.55
C CYS A 332 21.07 -9.15 -12.89
N TRP A 333 20.39 -8.48 -13.83
CA TRP A 333 19.05 -8.85 -14.29
C TRP A 333 18.95 -10.24 -14.95
N CYS A 334 20.07 -10.83 -15.38
CA CYS A 334 20.13 -12.15 -16.02
C CYS A 334 19.96 -13.32 -15.02
N GLY A 335 19.86 -13.04 -13.72
CA GLY A 335 19.68 -14.06 -12.69
C GLY A 335 20.96 -14.78 -12.25
N SER A 336 22.15 -14.30 -12.62
CA SER A 336 23.44 -14.89 -12.23
C SER A 336 23.79 -14.71 -10.75
N GLY A 337 23.15 -13.77 -10.05
CA GLY A 337 23.47 -13.38 -8.68
C GLY A 337 24.72 -12.49 -8.54
N THR A 338 25.52 -12.36 -9.59
CA THR A 338 26.67 -11.44 -9.65
C THR A 338 26.19 -9.98 -9.73
N PRO A 339 26.87 -9.01 -9.09
CA PRO A 339 26.59 -7.59 -9.27
C PRO A 339 26.55 -7.17 -10.74
N TYR A 340 25.62 -6.28 -11.10
CA TYR A 340 25.39 -5.86 -12.50
C TYR A 340 26.66 -5.27 -13.15
N ASP A 341 27.38 -4.40 -12.43
CA ASP A 341 28.65 -3.78 -12.83
C ASP A 341 29.80 -4.77 -13.09
N GLN A 342 29.67 -6.00 -12.58
CA GLN A 342 30.64 -7.10 -12.77
C GLN A 342 30.12 -8.17 -13.74
N CYS A 343 28.95 -7.94 -14.35
CA CYS A 343 28.31 -8.85 -15.29
C CYS A 343 28.00 -8.11 -16.60
N HIS A 344 26.73 -7.95 -16.97
CA HIS A 344 26.34 -7.26 -18.22
C HIS A 344 26.60 -5.74 -18.19
N GLY A 345 26.77 -5.17 -16.99
CA GLY A 345 27.26 -3.80 -16.78
C GLY A 345 28.78 -3.66 -16.78
N ALA A 346 29.57 -4.75 -16.87
CA ALA A 346 31.04 -4.66 -16.89
C ALA A 346 31.59 -4.09 -18.22
N ALA A 347 30.78 -4.11 -19.28
CA ALA A 347 31.11 -3.51 -20.56
C ALA A 347 30.69 -2.03 -20.66
N ILE A 348 30.64 -1.29 -19.53
CA ILE A 348 30.40 0.16 -19.49
C ILE A 348 31.66 0.93 -19.90
#